data_AF-A0A958UWJ9-F1
#
_entry.id   AF-A0A958UWJ9-F1
#
_cell.length_a   1.000
_cell.length_b   1.000
_cell.length_c   1.000
_cell.angle_alpha   90.00
_cell.angle_beta   90.00
_cell.angle_gamma   90.00
#
_symmetry.space_group_name_H-M   'P 1'
#
loop_
_entity.id
_entity.type
_entity.pdbx_description
1 polymer ?
#
loop_
_entity_poly.entity_id
_entity_poly.type
_entity_poly.pdbx_seq_one_letter_code
_entity_poly.pdbx_strand_id
1 'polypeptide(L)'
;GINIPLKSERLAQYFKTFRKELIEITHAAGYEHPCQFKMSDIDVNVDDHYLSKELDRTYLYDKAIVPFEGMQALKDCIYLGGKQ
;
A
#
# COMPACT_ATOMS: atom_id res chain seq x y z
N GLY A 1 6.85 -30.61 -7.24
CA GLY A 1 6.00 -29.79 -8.12
C GLY A 1 5.32 -28.68 -7.33
N ILE A 2 5.07 -27.54 -7.95
CA ILE A 2 4.33 -26.42 -7.34
C ILE A 2 2.86 -26.82 -7.18
N ASN A 3 2.40 -27.01 -5.94
CA ASN A 3 0.97 -27.19 -5.67
C ASN A 3 0.29 -25.81 -5.66
N ILE A 4 -0.48 -25.54 -6.71
CA ILE A 4 -1.10 -24.23 -6.98
C ILE A 4 -2.13 -23.89 -5.89
N PRO A 5 -3.12 -24.76 -5.57
CA PRO A 5 -4.09 -24.49 -4.48
C PRO A 5 -3.45 -24.15 -3.13
N LEU A 6 -2.45 -24.94 -2.70
CA LEU A 6 -1.84 -24.74 -1.39
C LEU A 6 -1.04 -23.43 -1.32
N LYS A 7 -0.38 -23.04 -2.42
CA LYS A 7 0.39 -21.79 -2.48
C LYS A 7 -0.50 -20.56 -2.58
N SER A 8 -1.62 -20.64 -3.31
CA SER A 8 -2.58 -19.53 -3.38
C SER A 8 -3.22 -19.26 -2.02
N GLU A 9 -3.60 -20.30 -1.27
CA GLU A 9 -4.11 -20.14 0.10
C GLU A 9 -3.10 -19.48 1.04
N ARG A 10 -1.84 -19.93 0.99
CA ARG A 10 -0.76 -19.36 1.81
C ARG A 10 -0.53 -17.88 1.50
N LEU A 11 -0.54 -17.51 0.23
CA LEU A 11 -0.41 -16.12 -0.19
C LEU A 11 -1.60 -15.27 0.31
N ALA A 12 -2.82 -15.80 0.22
CA ALA A 12 -4.00 -15.12 0.74
C ALA A 12 -3.94 -14.91 2.26
N GLN A 13 -3.42 -15.89 3.01
CA GLN A 13 -3.19 -15.75 4.45
C GLN A 13 -2.14 -14.67 4.76
N TYR A 14 -1.04 -14.62 4.00
CA TYR A 14 -0.03 -13.58 4.13
C TYR A 14 -0.63 -12.18 3.94
N PHE A 15 -1.38 -11.95 2.86
CA PHE A 15 -2.02 -10.66 2.61
C PHE A 15 -3.05 -10.26 3.68
N LYS A 16 -3.74 -11.23 4.31
CA LYS A 16 -4.67 -10.95 5.42
C LYS A 16 -3.98 -10.40 6.66
N THR A 17 -2.73 -10.78 6.91
CA THR A 17 -1.93 -10.27 8.02
C THR A 17 -1.24 -8.97 7.61
N PHE A 18 -0.57 -8.96 6.46
CA PHE A 18 0.14 -7.80 5.92
C PHE A 18 -0.73 -6.54 5.85
N ARG A 19 -2.02 -6.67 5.47
CA ARG A 19 -2.93 -5.51 5.44
C ARG A 19 -3.09 -4.81 6.79
N LYS A 20 -3.00 -5.53 7.92
CA LYS A 20 -3.10 -4.93 9.26
C LYS A 20 -1.85 -4.10 9.55
N GLU A 21 -0.69 -4.69 9.33
CA GLU A 21 0.61 -4.04 9.52
C GLU A 21 0.74 -2.79 8.62
N LEU A 22 0.32 -2.88 7.37
CA LEU A 22 0.35 -1.74 6.45
C LEU A 22 -0.54 -0.58 6.93
N ILE A 23 -1.73 -0.88 7.46
CA ILE A 23 -2.64 0.14 8.00
C ILE A 23 -2.05 0.79 9.26
N GLU A 24 -1.41 0.01 10.14
CA GLU A 24 -0.74 0.52 11.33
C GLU A 24 0.40 1.48 10.97
N ILE A 25 1.23 1.12 9.98
CA ILE A 25 2.29 2.00 9.44
C ILE A 25 1.70 3.27 8.82
N THR A 26 0.60 3.14 8.08
CA THR A 26 -0.10 4.27 7.45
C THR A 26 -0.55 5.29 8.51
N HIS A 27 -1.16 4.81 9.58
CA HIS A 27 -1.56 5.66 10.70
C HIS A 27 -0.37 6.27 11.44
N ALA A 28 0.71 5.50 11.63
CA ALA A 28 1.94 6.01 12.24
C ALA A 28 2.60 7.12 11.40
N ALA A 29 2.48 7.05 10.08
CA ALA A 29 2.93 8.10 9.16
C ALA A 29 2.00 9.33 9.11
N GLY A 30 0.88 9.32 9.83
CA GLY A 30 -0.09 10.43 9.89
C GLY A 30 -1.17 10.40 8.80
N TYR A 31 -1.29 9.30 8.04
CA TYR A 31 -2.32 9.12 7.04
C TYR A 31 -3.44 8.19 7.54
N GLU A 32 -4.63 8.31 6.98
CA GLU A 32 -5.74 7.39 7.28
C GLU A 32 -5.78 6.22 6.31
N HIS A 33 -5.32 6.42 5.07
CA HIS A 33 -5.38 5.43 4.01
C HIS A 33 -4.07 5.37 3.20
N PRO A 34 -3.57 4.17 2.84
CA PRO A 34 -2.31 4.03 2.11
C PRO A 34 -2.28 4.75 0.76
N CYS A 35 -3.45 5.03 0.15
CA CYS A 35 -3.50 5.80 -1.09
C CYS A 35 -2.99 7.25 -0.94
N GLN A 36 -2.90 7.76 0.29
CA GLN A 36 -2.44 9.12 0.57
C GLN A 36 -0.91 9.25 0.51
N PHE A 37 -0.17 8.14 0.61
CA PHE A 37 1.29 8.17 0.47
C PHE A 37 1.71 8.80 -0.85
N LYS A 38 2.68 9.72 -0.74
CA LYS A 38 3.40 10.29 -1.87
C LYS A 38 4.66 9.48 -2.14
N MET A 39 5.20 9.60 -3.34
CA MET A 39 6.44 8.91 -3.69
C MET A 39 7.65 9.50 -2.94
N SER A 40 7.59 10.77 -2.55
CA SER A 40 8.55 11.41 -1.66
C SER A 40 8.53 10.88 -0.22
N ASP A 41 7.46 10.19 0.20
CA ASP A 41 7.32 9.70 1.58
C ASP A 41 8.04 8.35 1.79
N ILE A 42 8.53 7.72 0.70
CA ILE A 42 9.06 6.36 0.70
C ILE A 42 10.50 6.38 0.19
N ASP A 43 11.42 5.95 1.05
CA ASP A 43 12.81 5.68 0.68
C ASP A 43 13.01 4.21 0.33
N VAL A 44 13.68 3.97 -0.79
CA VAL A 44 14.08 2.63 -1.25
C VAL A 44 15.58 2.50 -1.13
N ASN A 45 16.04 1.42 -0.49
CA ASN A 45 17.44 1.03 -0.55
C ASN A 45 17.75 0.51 -1.95
N VAL A 46 18.53 1.30 -2.69
CA VAL A 46 19.18 0.83 -3.91
C VAL A 46 20.44 0.08 -3.45
N ASP A 47 20.70 -1.10 -4.00
CA ASP A 47 21.75 -2.08 -3.63
C ASP A 47 23.20 -1.53 -3.56
N ASP A 48 23.38 -0.23 -3.80
CA ASP A 48 24.60 0.51 -3.59
C ASP A 48 24.71 0.89 -2.10
N HIS A 49 25.81 0.47 -1.46
CA HIS A 49 25.95 0.22 -0.02
C HIS A 49 25.53 1.33 0.97
N TYR A 50 25.20 2.54 0.51
CA TYR A 50 24.82 3.69 1.33
C TYR A 50 23.76 4.61 0.69
N LEU A 51 23.08 4.19 -0.38
CA LEU A 51 22.21 5.08 -1.15
C LEU A 51 20.75 4.66 -1.07
N SER A 52 20.08 5.08 0.00
CA SER A 52 18.62 5.18 -0.03
C SER A 52 18.21 6.36 -0.91
N LYS A 53 17.23 6.16 -1.76
CA LYS A 53 16.64 7.22 -2.58
C LYS A 53 15.13 7.20 -2.44
N GLU A 54 14.54 8.38 -2.49
CA GLU A 54 13.10 8.55 -2.59
C GLU A 54 12.56 7.80 -3.83
N LEU A 55 11.34 7.29 -3.70
CA LEU A 55 10.71 6.41 -4.69
C LEU A 55 10.53 7.13 -6.04
N ASP A 56 10.18 8.41 -6.00
CA ASP A 56 10.02 9.29 -7.18
C ASP A 56 11.33 9.43 -7.95
N ARG A 57 12.45 9.64 -7.26
CA ARG A 57 13.79 9.74 -7.86
C ARG A 57 14.26 8.41 -8.43
N THR A 58 13.83 7.32 -7.83
CA THR A 58 14.17 5.97 -8.28
C THR A 58 13.45 5.62 -9.59
N TYR A 59 12.15 5.93 -9.67
CA TYR A 59 11.32 5.59 -10.84
C TYR A 59 11.10 6.74 -11.82
N LEU A 60 11.60 7.94 -11.52
CA LEU A 60 11.53 9.15 -12.35
C LEU A 60 10.09 9.58 -12.70
N TYR A 61 9.14 9.34 -11.80
CA TYR A 61 7.76 9.80 -11.94
C TYR A 61 7.12 10.09 -10.59
N ASP A 62 6.10 10.93 -10.60
CA ASP A 62 5.24 11.22 -9.45
C ASP A 62 3.91 10.47 -9.56
N LYS A 63 3.53 9.80 -8.47
CA LYS A 63 2.22 9.17 -8.34
C LYS A 63 1.13 10.24 -8.44
N ALA A 64 0.12 9.97 -9.27
CA ALA A 64 -1.08 10.80 -9.34
C ALA A 64 -1.72 10.94 -7.94
N ILE A 65 -2.05 12.17 -7.57
CA ILE A 65 -2.72 12.45 -6.31
C ILE A 65 -4.12 11.84 -6.38
N VAL A 66 -4.43 10.96 -5.42
CA VAL A 66 -5.75 10.34 -5.30
C VAL A 66 -6.57 11.18 -4.33
N PRO A 67 -7.69 11.78 -4.76
CA PRO A 67 -8.60 12.45 -3.85
C PRO A 67 -9.08 11.48 -2.77
N PHE A 68 -8.97 11.89 -1.51
CA PHE A 68 -9.39 11.10 -0.37
C PHE A 68 -10.18 12.00 0.58
N GLU A 69 -11.49 11.75 0.65
CA GLU A 69 -12.41 12.52 1.50
C GLU A 69 -12.55 11.92 2.91
N GLY A 70 -12.11 10.67 3.10
CA GLY A 70 -12.18 9.97 4.37
C GLY A 70 -12.59 8.50 4.22
N MET A 71 -12.39 7.72 5.27
CA MET A 71 -12.68 6.28 5.26
C MET A 71 -14.19 5.99 5.13
N GLN A 72 -15.05 6.89 5.62
CA GLN A 72 -16.50 6.77 5.50
C GLN A 72 -16.97 6.87 4.04
N ALA A 73 -16.41 7.81 3.26
CA ALA A 73 -16.73 7.95 1.84
C ALA A 73 -16.37 6.69 1.03
N LEU A 74 -15.23 6.05 1.36
CA LEU A 74 -14.85 4.78 0.74
C LEU A 74 -15.76 3.62 1.14
N LYS A 75 -16.19 3.58 2.41
CA LYS A 75 -17.12 2.56 2.90
C LYS A 75 -18.50 2.68 2.23
N ASP A 76 -18.97 3.90 2.01
CA ASP A 76 -20.28 4.17 1.40
C ASP A 76 -20.24 4.10 -0.14
N CYS A 77 -19.05 4.03 -0.73
CA CYS A 77 -18.87 3.97 -2.18
C CYS A 77 -19.44 2.68 -2.77
N ILE A 78 -20.41 2.83 -3.69
CA ILE A 78 -21.13 1.73 -4.36
C ILE A 78 -20.18 0.74 -5.07
N TYR A 79 -19.03 1.21 -5.55
CA TYR A 79 -18.07 0.38 -6.30
C TYR A 79 -17.03 -0.33 -5.43
N LEU A 80 -16.86 0.07 -4.16
CA LEU A 80 -15.80 -0.44 -3.28
C LEU A 80 -16.32 -1.11 -2.00
N GLY A 81 -17.27 -0.48 -1.32
CA GLY A 81 -17.76 -0.87 0.00
C GLY A 81 -19.28 -0.89 0.14
N GLY A 82 -20.01 -0.46 -0.90
CA GLY A 82 -21.47 -0.49 -0.94
C GLY A 82 -21.97 -1.92 -0.77
N LYS A 83 -22.75 -2.14 0.29
CA LYS A 83 -23.33 -3.43 0.68
C LYS A 83 -23.77 -4.26 -0.54
N GLN A 84 -23.07 -5.36 -0.79
CA GLN A 84 -23.69 -6.61 -1.25
C GLN A 84 -24.03 -7.45 -0.03
#